data_AF-A0A7Y3M964-F1
#
_entry.id   AF-A0A7Y3M964-F1
#
_cell.length_a   1.000
_cell.length_b   1.000
_cell.length_c   1.000
_cell.angle_alpha   90.00
_cell.angle_beta   90.00
_cell.angle_gamma   90.00
#
_symmetry.space_group_name_H-M   'P 1'
#
loop_
_entity.id
_entity.type
_entity.pdbx_description
1 polymer ?
#
loop_
_entity_poly.entity_id
_entity_poly.type
_entity_poly.pdbx_seq_one_letter_code
_entity_poly.pdbx_strand_id
1 'polypeptide(L)'
;MAAVPGRIPTRVVPSAKLSRRTPRKIRESFESLLDGGIALRVAGTAKSRPRRLLRLGYEPQFLLELFGSRFFLSRAHQNDDIRFFVAYLLQTSATSGRSEIYARLFYKDVSLVWRSASHFVRSENENWIGKGDVATVVRDGEEIEESAEETTDLPFEVQSALEAALRRSELIENDERAVALVLRRGGDDRIRAYEDFLAPRRRAAAVRGNRINGGRSIARFSRANDPRSLVFAKGFEPYFRGGVLESSRMRSRLYGGTVRRFRVISANEKVQYLFFAGGRHVWLGHPQATTTELSSYGVRTVDVHADERLSIPGYEYHFLDDAEDPPEFVTQIPEGFAGPPSEIDPSRADASPWNDLLPVVREFRKRVLGQA
;
A
#
# COMPACT_ATOMS: atom_id res chain seq x y z
N MET A 1 -18.81 -27.37 -0.29
CA MET A 1 -19.37 -26.26 -1.11
C MET A 1 -18.66 -24.97 -0.70
N ALA A 2 -17.98 -24.29 -1.61
CA ALA A 2 -17.48 -22.94 -1.33
C ALA A 2 -18.69 -22.01 -1.15
N ALA A 3 -18.69 -21.18 -0.11
CA ALA A 3 -19.76 -20.21 0.12
C ALA A 3 -19.90 -19.30 -1.10
N VAL A 4 -21.13 -19.06 -1.54
CA VAL A 4 -21.40 -18.07 -2.59
C VAL A 4 -20.89 -16.71 -2.09
N PRO A 5 -20.04 -16.00 -2.84
CA PRO A 5 -19.49 -14.73 -2.39
C PRO A 5 -20.62 -13.73 -2.16
N GLY A 6 -20.72 -13.24 -0.93
CA GLY A 6 -21.73 -12.27 -0.49
C GLY A 6 -21.24 -10.83 -0.61
N ARG A 7 -22.13 -9.90 -0.28
CA ARG A 7 -21.74 -8.49 -0.11
C ARG A 7 -20.81 -8.36 1.09
N ILE A 8 -19.66 -7.70 0.90
CA ILE A 8 -18.68 -7.47 1.94
C ILE A 8 -19.15 -6.30 2.83
N PRO A 9 -19.18 -6.46 4.16
CA PRO A 9 -19.56 -5.39 5.07
C PRO A 9 -18.61 -4.18 4.97
N THR A 10 -19.15 -2.97 5.12
CA THR A 10 -18.38 -1.73 5.23
C THR A 10 -18.36 -1.24 6.67
N ARG A 11 -17.20 -0.79 7.16
CA ARG A 11 -17.05 -0.19 8.48
C ARG A 11 -15.97 0.89 8.48
N VAL A 12 -16.29 2.04 9.08
CA VAL A 12 -15.30 3.05 9.45
C VAL A 12 -14.83 2.73 10.87
N VAL A 13 -13.58 2.31 11.03
CA VAL A 13 -13.01 1.93 12.34
C VAL A 13 -11.78 2.76 12.66
N PRO A 14 -11.45 2.98 13.95
CA PRO A 14 -10.18 3.62 14.32
C PRO A 14 -8.96 2.87 13.78
N SER A 15 -7.81 3.53 13.69
CA SER A 15 -6.56 2.84 13.37
C SER A 15 -6.27 1.74 14.39
N ALA A 16 -5.77 0.62 13.87
CA ALA A 16 -5.25 -0.46 14.68
C ALA A 16 -4.15 0.06 15.61
N LYS A 17 -4.03 -0.55 16.78
CA LYS A 17 -2.99 -0.25 17.77
C LYS A 17 -2.12 -1.48 17.96
N LEU A 18 -0.84 -1.25 18.20
CA LEU A 18 0.04 -2.31 18.65
C LEU A 18 -0.44 -2.85 20.00
N SER A 19 -0.42 -4.17 20.13
CA SER A 19 -0.62 -4.88 21.38
C SER A 19 0.34 -4.38 22.44
N ARG A 20 -0.13 -4.35 23.69
CA ARG A 20 0.69 -4.03 24.87
C ARG A 20 1.49 -5.23 25.38
N ARG A 21 1.31 -6.42 24.78
CA ARG A 21 2.07 -7.62 25.14
C ARG A 21 3.55 -7.42 24.83
N THR A 22 4.41 -8.01 25.67
CA THR A 22 5.85 -8.00 25.42
C THR A 22 6.21 -8.86 24.21
N PRO A 23 7.35 -8.62 23.55
CA PRO A 23 7.77 -9.45 22.42
C PRO A 23 7.85 -10.95 22.78
N ARG A 24 8.33 -11.28 23.99
CA ARG A 24 8.31 -12.67 24.49
C ARG A 24 6.90 -13.27 24.47
N LYS A 25 5.90 -12.58 24.99
CA LYS A 25 4.51 -13.06 25.01
C LYS A 25 3.89 -13.14 23.61
N ILE A 26 4.33 -12.28 22.69
CA ILE A 26 3.91 -12.32 21.28
C ILE A 26 4.50 -13.57 20.60
N ARG A 27 5.80 -13.85 20.80
CA ARG A 27 6.45 -15.07 20.30
C ARG A 27 5.83 -16.34 20.85
N GLU A 28 5.67 -16.43 22.18
CA GLU A 28 5.02 -17.59 22.82
C GLU A 28 3.61 -17.83 22.25
N SER A 29 2.84 -16.76 22.04
CA SER A 29 1.52 -16.86 21.42
C SER A 29 1.58 -17.31 19.95
N PHE A 30 2.63 -16.95 19.21
CA PHE A 30 2.80 -17.35 17.82
C PHE A 30 3.25 -18.81 17.72
N GLU A 31 4.21 -19.23 18.54
CA GLU A 31 4.68 -20.61 18.63
C GLU A 31 3.56 -21.55 19.06
N SER A 32 2.75 -21.16 20.04
CA SER A 32 1.58 -21.94 20.48
C SER A 32 0.58 -22.18 19.34
N LEU A 33 0.41 -21.23 18.41
CA LEU A 33 -0.43 -21.43 17.22
C LEU A 33 0.18 -22.49 16.29
N LEU A 34 1.48 -22.41 16.05
CA LEU A 34 2.19 -23.36 15.18
C LEU A 34 2.23 -24.76 15.77
N ASP A 35 2.41 -24.88 17.09
CA ASP A 35 2.45 -26.16 17.80
C ASP A 35 1.04 -26.76 17.96
N GLY A 36 0.01 -25.90 17.98
CA GLY A 36 -1.39 -26.29 17.83
C GLY A 36 -1.79 -26.71 16.41
N GLY A 37 -0.84 -26.82 15.47
CA GLY A 37 -1.06 -27.34 14.13
C GLY A 37 -1.49 -26.31 13.08
N ILE A 38 -1.47 -25.01 13.39
CA ILE A 38 -1.74 -23.97 12.39
C ILE A 38 -0.63 -23.95 11.34
N ALA A 39 -1.02 -24.05 10.07
CA ALA A 39 -0.08 -24.07 8.95
C ALA A 39 0.53 -22.67 8.72
N LEU A 40 1.86 -22.61 8.63
CA LEU A 40 2.60 -21.43 8.18
C LEU A 40 2.89 -21.53 6.68
N ARG A 41 2.29 -20.63 5.89
CA ARG A 41 2.36 -20.55 4.44
C ARG A 41 3.34 -19.45 4.01
N VAL A 42 4.32 -19.80 3.19
CA VAL A 42 5.32 -18.88 2.64
C VAL A 42 5.39 -19.07 1.13
N ALA A 43 5.54 -17.99 0.36
CA ALA A 43 5.56 -18.03 -1.10
C ALA A 43 6.98 -18.20 -1.68
N GLY A 44 7.99 -17.66 -1.00
CA GLY A 44 9.39 -17.67 -1.41
C GLY A 44 10.15 -18.96 -1.12
N THR A 45 11.47 -18.87 -1.12
CA THR A 45 12.36 -20.04 -0.98
C THR A 45 12.23 -20.75 0.37
N ALA A 46 11.71 -20.09 1.40
CA ALA A 46 11.43 -20.72 2.69
C ALA A 46 10.16 -21.61 2.69
N LYS A 47 9.40 -21.71 1.59
CA LYS A 47 8.15 -22.49 1.49
C LYS A 47 8.26 -23.94 1.94
N SER A 48 9.39 -24.59 1.70
CA SER A 48 9.63 -26.00 2.07
C SER A 48 10.00 -26.17 3.54
N ARG A 49 10.50 -25.10 4.19
CA ARG A 49 10.84 -25.08 5.63
C ARG A 49 10.44 -23.75 6.27
N PRO A 50 9.13 -23.43 6.38
CA PRO A 50 8.66 -22.11 6.79
C PRO A 50 9.16 -21.66 8.17
N ARG A 51 9.24 -22.59 9.13
CA ARG A 51 9.76 -22.32 10.49
C ARG A 51 11.23 -21.88 10.50
N ARG A 52 11.97 -22.03 9.39
CA ARG A 52 13.34 -21.48 9.25
C ARG A 52 13.35 -19.97 9.40
N LEU A 53 12.29 -19.26 8.99
CA LEU A 53 12.21 -17.81 9.13
C LEU A 53 12.40 -17.36 10.59
N LEU A 54 11.79 -18.05 11.54
CA LEU A 54 11.90 -17.74 12.97
C LEU A 54 13.35 -17.89 13.45
N ARG A 55 14.01 -18.99 13.06
CA ARG A 55 15.42 -19.24 13.40
C ARG A 55 16.40 -18.26 12.75
N LEU A 56 16.00 -17.57 11.69
CA LEU A 56 16.80 -16.55 11.01
C LEU A 56 16.61 -15.15 11.60
N GLY A 57 15.86 -15.01 12.69
CA GLY A 57 15.65 -13.73 13.38
C GLY A 57 14.39 -12.98 12.93
N TYR A 58 13.54 -13.59 12.10
CA TYR A 58 12.25 -13.02 11.71
C TYR A 58 11.12 -13.40 12.69
N GLU A 59 11.44 -13.55 13.98
CA GLU A 59 10.44 -13.86 15.00
C GLU A 59 9.49 -12.67 15.22
N PRO A 60 8.19 -12.90 15.46
CA PRO A 60 7.26 -11.83 15.80
C PRO A 60 7.65 -11.04 17.05
N GLN A 61 7.78 -9.73 16.90
CA GLN A 61 8.03 -8.77 17.99
C GLN A 61 6.80 -7.90 18.27
N PHE A 62 5.95 -7.68 17.27
CA PHE A 62 4.76 -6.85 17.39
C PHE A 62 3.51 -7.62 16.97
N LEU A 63 2.36 -7.19 17.51
CA LEU A 63 1.05 -7.74 17.18
C LEU A 63 0.06 -6.58 17.03
N LEU A 64 -0.77 -6.61 16.00
CA LEU A 64 -1.94 -5.75 15.85
C LEU A 64 -3.10 -6.56 15.24
N GLU A 65 -4.31 -6.04 15.36
CA GLU A 65 -5.52 -6.72 14.86
C GLU A 65 -6.37 -5.75 14.03
N LEU A 66 -6.91 -6.25 12.92
CA LEU A 66 -7.85 -5.52 12.09
C LEU A 66 -8.80 -6.49 11.38
N PHE A 67 -10.11 -6.21 11.44
CA PHE A 67 -11.15 -7.00 10.78
C PHE A 67 -11.06 -8.51 11.03
N GLY A 68 -10.77 -8.91 12.27
CA GLY A 68 -10.61 -10.31 12.66
C GLY A 68 -9.30 -10.97 12.22
N SER A 69 -8.44 -10.26 11.48
CA SER A 69 -7.09 -10.71 11.14
C SER A 69 -6.10 -10.30 12.23
N ARG A 70 -5.18 -11.19 12.60
CA ARG A 70 -4.05 -10.89 13.50
C ARG A 70 -2.78 -10.77 12.69
N PHE A 71 -2.06 -9.67 12.86
CA PHE A 71 -0.81 -9.38 12.16
C PHE A 71 0.32 -9.44 13.17
N PHE A 72 1.10 -10.50 13.08
CA PHE A 72 2.35 -10.64 13.83
C PHE A 72 3.47 -10.08 12.96
N LEU A 73 4.29 -9.17 13.49
CA LEU A 73 5.34 -8.51 12.72
C LEU A 73 6.69 -8.79 13.36
N SER A 74 7.71 -9.08 12.56
CA SER A 74 9.10 -9.03 13.01
C SER A 74 9.50 -7.62 13.45
N ARG A 75 10.76 -7.44 13.86
CA ARG A 75 11.38 -6.10 13.84
C ARG A 75 11.49 -5.58 12.41
N ALA A 76 11.68 -4.27 12.25
CA ALA A 76 11.94 -3.69 10.94
C ALA A 76 13.33 -4.09 10.42
N HIS A 77 13.40 -4.32 9.13
CA HIS A 77 14.62 -4.56 8.36
C HIS A 77 14.65 -3.55 7.19
N GLN A 78 15.78 -3.48 6.51
CA GLN A 78 15.89 -2.71 5.28
C GLN A 78 16.81 -3.40 4.29
N ASN A 79 16.75 -2.99 3.05
CA ASN A 79 17.77 -3.23 2.05
C ASN A 79 17.98 -1.93 1.27
N ASP A 80 18.70 -1.96 0.16
CA ASP A 80 18.97 -0.74 -0.60
C ASP A 80 17.70 -0.15 -1.24
N ASP A 81 16.69 -0.99 -1.51
CA ASP A 81 15.46 -0.58 -2.18
C ASP A 81 14.36 -0.10 -1.20
N ILE A 82 14.21 -0.78 -0.06
CA ILE A 82 13.02 -0.69 0.80
C ILE A 82 13.31 -0.88 2.29
N ARG A 83 12.40 -0.35 3.12
CA ARG A 83 12.25 -0.75 4.52
C ARG A 83 11.07 -1.68 4.67
N PHE A 84 11.21 -2.74 5.47
CA PHE A 84 10.18 -3.76 5.55
C PHE A 84 10.08 -4.51 6.89
N PHE A 85 8.97 -5.23 7.06
CA PHE A 85 8.74 -6.25 8.07
C PHE A 85 8.47 -7.59 7.39
N VAL A 86 8.94 -8.67 8.01
CA VAL A 86 8.34 -9.99 7.77
C VAL A 86 7.06 -10.05 8.62
N ALA A 87 5.93 -10.04 7.95
CA ALA A 87 4.60 -10.07 8.55
C ALA A 87 4.03 -11.49 8.46
N TYR A 88 3.34 -11.93 9.51
CA TYR A 88 2.63 -13.19 9.58
C TYR A 88 1.16 -12.92 9.87
N LEU A 89 0.32 -13.10 8.85
CA LEU A 89 -1.11 -12.82 8.94
C LEU A 89 -1.84 -14.10 9.30
N LEU A 90 -2.38 -14.15 10.51
CA LEU A 90 -3.31 -15.20 10.90
C LEU A 90 -4.71 -14.82 10.49
N GLN A 91 -5.29 -15.62 9.60
CA GLN A 91 -6.63 -15.43 9.05
C GLN A 91 -7.32 -16.78 8.88
N THR A 92 -8.65 -16.77 8.91
CA THR A 92 -9.44 -17.91 8.45
C THR A 92 -9.47 -17.90 6.93
N SER A 93 -8.92 -18.95 6.32
CA SER A 93 -8.92 -19.12 4.86
C SER A 93 -10.35 -19.24 4.35
N ALA A 94 -10.74 -18.36 3.44
CA ALA A 94 -12.04 -18.46 2.76
C ALA A 94 -12.18 -19.77 1.96
N THR A 95 -11.07 -20.35 1.52
CA THR A 95 -11.07 -21.59 0.71
C THR A 95 -11.19 -22.84 1.57
N SER A 96 -10.40 -22.94 2.65
CA SER A 96 -10.36 -24.15 3.49
C SER A 96 -11.23 -24.08 4.74
N GLY A 97 -11.71 -22.89 5.10
CA GLY A 97 -12.39 -22.61 6.38
C GLY A 97 -11.49 -22.74 7.60
N ARG A 98 -10.19 -23.04 7.42
CA ARG A 98 -9.22 -23.23 8.50
C ARG A 98 -8.42 -21.95 8.73
N SER A 99 -8.02 -21.75 9.98
CA SER A 99 -7.07 -20.70 10.33
C SER A 99 -5.68 -21.09 9.81
N GLU A 100 -5.06 -20.19 9.07
CA GLU A 100 -3.71 -20.33 8.51
C GLU A 100 -2.92 -19.05 8.78
N ILE A 101 -1.59 -19.18 8.82
CA ILE A 101 -0.67 -18.05 8.93
C ILE A 101 0.00 -17.84 7.58
N TYR A 102 -0.10 -16.65 7.01
CA TYR A 102 0.54 -16.27 5.76
C TYR A 102 1.73 -15.35 6.03
N ALA A 103 2.94 -15.80 5.72
CA ALA A 103 4.12 -14.96 5.74
C ALA A 103 4.09 -14.03 4.51
N ARG A 104 4.24 -12.73 4.75
CA ARG A 104 4.22 -11.65 3.76
C ARG A 104 5.33 -10.66 4.08
N LEU A 105 5.68 -9.86 3.09
CA LEU A 105 6.65 -8.79 3.24
C LEU A 105 5.89 -7.46 3.17
N PHE A 106 5.80 -6.78 4.30
CA PHE A 106 5.20 -5.46 4.39
C PHE A 106 6.31 -4.43 4.24
N TYR A 107 6.29 -3.65 3.17
CA TYR A 107 7.33 -2.69 2.87
C TYR A 107 6.78 -1.28 2.79
N LYS A 108 7.69 -0.32 2.82
CA LYS A 108 7.41 1.09 2.63
C LYS A 108 8.46 1.69 1.71
N ASP A 109 7.98 2.44 0.74
CA ASP A 109 8.76 3.24 -0.18
C ASP A 109 8.52 4.75 0.06
N VAL A 110 8.88 5.56 -0.92
CA VAL A 110 8.81 7.03 -0.92
C VAL A 110 7.39 7.60 -0.90
N SER A 111 6.37 6.82 -1.28
CA SER A 111 4.95 7.22 -1.20
C SER A 111 4.51 7.41 0.25
N LEU A 112 5.31 6.88 1.18
CA LEU A 112 5.08 6.81 2.61
C LEU A 112 3.90 5.93 3.04
N VAL A 113 3.35 5.13 2.11
CA VAL A 113 2.32 4.14 2.36
C VAL A 113 3.00 2.78 2.60
N TRP A 114 2.57 2.07 3.65
CA TRP A 114 2.95 0.67 3.81
C TRP A 114 2.15 -0.21 2.86
N ARG A 115 2.86 -1.09 2.15
CA ARG A 115 2.35 -1.98 1.11
C ARG A 115 2.66 -3.43 1.45
N SER A 116 1.97 -4.37 0.83
CA SER A 116 2.30 -5.79 0.89
C SER A 116 2.76 -6.29 -0.48
N ALA A 117 4.02 -6.69 -0.57
CA ALA A 117 4.57 -7.19 -1.82
C ALA A 117 3.92 -8.51 -2.23
N SER A 118 3.51 -8.58 -3.50
CA SER A 118 2.98 -9.81 -4.11
C SER A 118 4.12 -10.75 -4.54
N HIS A 119 5.20 -10.19 -5.09
CA HIS A 119 6.40 -10.85 -5.60
C HIS A 119 7.53 -9.83 -5.85
N PHE A 120 8.68 -10.29 -6.35
CA PHE A 120 9.80 -9.44 -6.75
C PHE A 120 10.44 -9.95 -8.04
N VAL A 121 11.13 -9.06 -8.76
CA VAL A 121 12.01 -9.39 -9.89
C VAL A 121 13.36 -8.74 -9.62
N ARG A 122 14.42 -9.52 -9.85
CA ARG A 122 15.81 -9.12 -9.72
C ARG A 122 16.58 -9.86 -10.81
N SER A 123 17.08 -9.16 -11.80
CA SER A 123 17.90 -9.66 -12.91
C SER A 123 18.94 -8.59 -13.31
N GLU A 124 19.68 -8.83 -14.39
CA GLU A 124 20.57 -7.81 -14.98
C GLU A 124 19.79 -6.65 -15.60
N ASN A 125 18.53 -6.89 -15.98
CA ASN A 125 17.69 -5.93 -16.72
C ASN A 125 16.58 -5.32 -15.86
N GLU A 126 16.23 -5.95 -14.73
CA GLU A 126 15.05 -5.57 -13.95
C GLU A 126 15.30 -5.70 -12.44
N ASN A 127 14.97 -4.65 -11.67
CA ASN A 127 15.01 -4.68 -10.21
C ASN A 127 13.78 -3.99 -9.61
N TRP A 128 12.79 -4.77 -9.17
CA TRP A 128 11.60 -4.22 -8.53
C TRP A 128 10.91 -5.18 -7.58
N ILE A 129 10.04 -4.63 -6.72
CA ILE A 129 9.24 -5.35 -5.75
C ILE A 129 7.78 -4.91 -5.78
N GLY A 130 6.85 -5.86 -5.75
CA GLY A 130 5.47 -5.58 -5.36
C GLY A 130 4.52 -5.05 -6.45
N LYS A 131 4.65 -5.46 -7.72
CA LYS A 131 3.61 -5.20 -8.72
C LYS A 131 2.24 -5.71 -8.26
N GLY A 132 1.23 -4.87 -8.45
CA GLY A 132 -0.14 -5.10 -8.02
C GLY A 132 -0.96 -5.94 -8.99
N ASP A 133 -2.28 -5.73 -8.99
CA ASP A 133 -3.11 -6.10 -10.14
C ASP A 133 -2.67 -5.30 -11.38
N VAL A 134 -3.15 -5.67 -12.56
CA VAL A 134 -2.90 -4.92 -13.79
C VAL A 134 -4.15 -4.16 -14.23
N ALA A 135 -3.95 -2.96 -14.73
CA ALA A 135 -4.96 -2.19 -15.43
C ALA A 135 -4.59 -2.11 -16.91
N THR A 136 -5.59 -2.23 -17.78
CA THR A 136 -5.42 -1.90 -19.19
C THR A 136 -5.60 -0.39 -19.35
N VAL A 137 -4.56 0.27 -19.83
CA VAL A 137 -4.58 1.69 -20.19
C VAL A 137 -4.44 1.82 -21.70
N VAL A 138 -5.03 2.87 -22.26
CA VAL A 138 -4.82 3.20 -23.68
C VAL A 138 -3.80 4.33 -23.75
N ARG A 139 -2.64 4.08 -24.34
CA ARG A 139 -1.57 5.06 -24.58
C ARG A 139 -1.27 5.08 -26.07
N ASP A 140 -1.31 6.26 -26.68
CA ASP A 140 -1.08 6.45 -28.12
C ASP A 140 -1.92 5.56 -29.06
N GLY A 141 -3.12 5.20 -28.61
CA GLY A 141 -4.05 4.34 -29.35
C GLY A 141 -3.83 2.84 -29.16
N GLU A 142 -2.84 2.44 -28.36
CA GLU A 142 -2.52 1.05 -28.03
C GLU A 142 -2.98 0.69 -26.61
N GLU A 143 -3.50 -0.53 -26.43
CA GLU A 143 -3.81 -1.08 -25.11
C GLU A 143 -2.53 -1.64 -24.47
N ILE A 144 -2.11 -1.02 -23.38
CA ILE A 144 -0.94 -1.42 -22.59
C ILE A 144 -1.43 -1.90 -21.23
N GLU A 145 -0.84 -2.98 -20.71
CA GLU A 145 -1.05 -3.40 -19.32
C GLU A 145 -0.05 -2.71 -18.39
N GLU A 146 -0.55 -1.98 -17.41
CA GLU A 146 0.26 -1.34 -16.37
C GLU A 146 -0.04 -1.94 -15.00
N SER A 147 0.96 -1.98 -14.12
CA SER A 147 0.78 -2.46 -12.75
C SER A 147 0.10 -1.39 -11.90
N ALA A 148 -1.08 -1.70 -11.39
CA ALA A 148 -1.81 -0.92 -10.39
C ALA A 148 -1.20 -1.12 -8.99
N GLU A 149 -0.08 -0.44 -8.70
CA GLU A 149 0.67 -0.58 -7.44
C GLU A 149 -0.18 -0.32 -6.19
N GLU A 150 -1.17 0.57 -6.27
CA GLU A 150 -2.08 0.91 -5.18
C GLU A 150 -2.84 -0.31 -4.64
N THR A 151 -2.97 -1.36 -5.45
CA THR A 151 -3.59 -2.61 -5.01
C THR A 151 -2.73 -3.36 -4.00
N THR A 152 -1.46 -2.97 -3.83
CA THR A 152 -0.62 -3.48 -2.75
C THR A 152 -0.71 -2.68 -1.45
N ASP A 153 -1.40 -1.53 -1.44
CA ASP A 153 -1.52 -0.69 -0.26
C ASP A 153 -2.21 -1.44 0.89
N LEU A 154 -1.55 -1.46 2.05
CA LEU A 154 -2.17 -1.98 3.26
C LEU A 154 -3.28 -1.04 3.74
N PRO A 155 -4.29 -1.57 4.46
CA PRO A 155 -5.41 -0.79 4.96
C PRO A 155 -4.94 0.45 5.72
N PHE A 156 -5.54 1.61 5.45
CA PHE A 156 -5.18 2.86 6.14
C PHE A 156 -5.25 2.78 7.67
N GLU A 157 -6.10 1.89 8.19
CA GLU A 157 -6.19 1.55 9.60
C GLU A 157 -4.90 0.96 10.20
N VAL A 158 -4.07 0.24 9.45
CA VAL A 158 -2.82 -0.36 10.01
C VAL A 158 -1.60 0.55 9.89
N GLN A 159 -1.68 1.55 9.01
CA GLN A 159 -0.55 2.41 8.65
C GLN A 159 0.10 3.08 9.88
N SER A 160 -0.67 3.51 10.88
CA SER A 160 -0.14 4.16 12.09
C SER A 160 0.50 3.18 13.08
N ALA A 161 0.01 1.95 13.14
CA ALA A 161 0.62 0.89 13.94
C ALA A 161 1.95 0.43 13.34
N LEU A 162 2.06 0.34 12.01
CA LEU A 162 3.31 0.00 11.33
C LEU A 162 4.37 1.08 11.54
N GLU A 163 4.01 2.37 11.47
CA GLU A 163 4.90 3.47 11.85
C GLU A 163 5.35 3.40 13.31
N ALA A 164 4.46 3.00 14.22
CA ALA A 164 4.81 2.82 15.63
C ALA A 164 5.76 1.62 15.83
N ALA A 165 5.58 0.53 15.08
CA ALA A 165 6.46 -0.64 15.11
C ALA A 165 7.85 -0.30 14.56
N LEU A 166 7.89 0.48 13.48
CA LEU A 166 9.14 0.95 12.87
C LEU A 166 9.95 1.77 13.88
N ARG A 167 9.31 2.73 14.55
CA ARG A 167 9.98 3.55 15.58
C ARG A 167 10.44 2.76 16.81
N ARG A 168 9.78 1.64 17.13
CA ARG A 168 10.16 0.75 18.23
C ARG A 168 11.22 -0.27 17.82
N SER A 169 11.55 -0.36 16.54
CA SER A 169 12.67 -1.17 16.07
C SER A 169 13.94 -0.34 16.30
N GLU A 170 14.64 -0.60 17.40
CA GLU A 170 15.82 0.18 17.84
C GLU A 170 16.97 0.13 16.84
N LEU A 171 17.18 -1.03 16.20
CA LEU A 171 18.15 -1.25 15.12
C LEU A 171 17.43 -1.81 13.89
N ILE A 172 17.60 -1.13 12.76
CA ILE A 172 17.11 -1.58 11.45
C ILE A 172 18.31 -2.17 10.72
N GLU A 173 18.38 -3.50 10.67
CA GLU A 173 19.46 -4.22 10.00
C GLU A 173 19.24 -4.25 8.49
N ASN A 174 20.34 -4.16 7.72
CA ASN A 174 20.32 -4.47 6.29
C ASN A 174 20.17 -5.99 6.11
N ASP A 175 19.21 -6.43 5.30
CA ASP A 175 18.93 -7.84 5.04
C ASP A 175 18.36 -8.10 3.64
N GLU A 176 19.27 -8.33 2.69
CA GLU A 176 18.92 -8.70 1.31
C GLU A 176 18.20 -10.06 1.18
N ARG A 177 18.34 -10.95 2.16
CA ARG A 177 17.90 -12.35 2.01
C ARG A 177 16.40 -12.50 2.25
N ALA A 178 15.83 -11.65 3.10
CA ALA A 178 14.43 -11.76 3.52
C ALA A 178 13.46 -11.74 2.35
N VAL A 179 13.73 -10.93 1.32
CA VAL A 179 12.93 -10.80 0.10
C VAL A 179 12.77 -12.17 -0.57
N ALA A 180 13.86 -12.84 -0.92
CA ALA A 180 13.81 -14.15 -1.58
C ALA A 180 13.33 -15.29 -0.67
N LEU A 181 13.44 -15.15 0.66
CA LEU A 181 12.92 -16.13 1.60
C LEU A 181 11.39 -16.11 1.67
N VAL A 182 10.80 -14.91 1.66
CA VAL A 182 9.36 -14.71 1.89
C VAL A 182 8.57 -14.61 0.59
N LEU A 183 9.10 -13.91 -0.41
CA LEU A 183 8.42 -13.60 -1.66
C LEU A 183 8.82 -14.54 -2.79
N ARG A 184 7.89 -14.73 -3.73
CA ARG A 184 8.13 -15.45 -4.98
C ARG A 184 8.93 -14.55 -5.93
N ARG A 185 9.94 -15.09 -6.62
CA ARG A 185 10.63 -14.41 -7.72
C ARG A 185 9.80 -14.54 -9.00
N GLY A 186 9.57 -13.44 -9.71
CA GLY A 186 9.02 -13.39 -11.07
C GLY A 186 10.12 -13.46 -12.13
N GLY A 187 9.73 -13.66 -13.39
CA GLY A 187 10.60 -13.37 -14.53
C GLY A 187 10.53 -11.89 -14.89
N ASP A 188 11.48 -11.43 -15.71
CA ASP A 188 11.63 -10.02 -16.11
C ASP A 188 10.37 -9.47 -16.78
N ASP A 189 9.70 -10.31 -17.57
CA ASP A 189 8.44 -10.01 -18.27
C ASP A 189 7.19 -9.99 -17.38
N ARG A 190 7.32 -10.33 -16.09
CA ARG A 190 6.15 -10.49 -15.23
C ARG A 190 5.67 -9.16 -14.68
N ILE A 191 4.67 -8.58 -15.31
CA ILE A 191 3.98 -7.40 -14.77
C ILE A 191 2.85 -7.75 -13.78
N ARG A 192 2.24 -8.92 -13.94
CA ARG A 192 1.01 -9.30 -13.22
C ARG A 192 1.29 -10.08 -11.94
N ALA A 193 0.62 -9.67 -10.85
CA ALA A 193 0.57 -10.46 -9.61
C ALA A 193 0.01 -11.89 -9.81
N TYR A 194 0.28 -12.76 -8.84
CA TYR A 194 -0.14 -14.16 -8.88
C TYR A 194 -1.60 -14.35 -8.46
N GLU A 195 -2.19 -15.49 -8.84
CA GLU A 195 -3.61 -15.79 -8.58
C GLU A 195 -4.00 -15.76 -7.10
N ASP A 196 -3.09 -16.08 -6.17
CA ASP A 196 -3.35 -15.97 -4.73
C ASP A 196 -3.50 -14.53 -4.24
N PHE A 197 -3.01 -13.55 -5.01
CA PHE A 197 -3.23 -12.12 -4.82
C PHE A 197 -4.50 -11.64 -5.56
N LEU A 198 -4.71 -12.07 -6.81
CA LEU A 198 -5.77 -11.58 -7.70
C LEU A 198 -7.14 -12.20 -7.44
N ALA A 199 -7.20 -13.52 -7.20
CA ALA A 199 -8.46 -14.24 -7.10
C ALA A 199 -9.41 -13.69 -6.01
N PRO A 200 -8.94 -13.26 -4.82
CA PRO A 200 -9.80 -12.58 -3.85
C PRO A 200 -10.47 -11.31 -4.41
N ARG A 201 -9.73 -10.48 -5.15
CA ARG A 201 -10.25 -9.24 -5.76
C ARG A 201 -11.30 -9.54 -6.82
N ARG A 202 -10.99 -10.47 -7.73
CA ARG A 202 -11.93 -10.92 -8.77
C ARG A 202 -13.23 -11.48 -8.18
N ARG A 203 -13.15 -12.28 -7.11
CA ARG A 203 -14.34 -12.78 -6.38
C ARG A 203 -15.15 -11.65 -5.76
N ALA A 204 -14.49 -10.68 -5.14
CA ALA A 204 -15.17 -9.52 -4.58
C ALA A 204 -15.87 -8.70 -5.67
N ALA A 205 -15.19 -8.43 -6.78
CA ALA A 205 -15.71 -7.68 -7.93
C ALA A 205 -16.84 -8.40 -8.70
N ALA A 206 -16.89 -9.74 -8.65
CA ALA A 206 -17.99 -10.52 -9.23
C ALA A 206 -19.35 -10.19 -8.58
N VAL A 207 -19.35 -9.75 -7.32
CA VAL A 207 -20.55 -9.35 -6.60
C VAL A 207 -20.82 -7.86 -6.85
N ARG A 208 -21.91 -7.54 -7.57
CA ARG A 208 -22.29 -6.16 -7.92
C ARG A 208 -22.30 -5.20 -6.73
N GLY A 209 -22.76 -5.66 -5.57
CA GLY A 209 -22.85 -4.86 -4.34
C GLY A 209 -21.50 -4.43 -3.74
N ASN A 210 -20.40 -5.04 -4.18
CA ASN A 210 -19.04 -4.72 -3.73
C ASN A 210 -18.34 -3.71 -4.64
N ARG A 211 -18.87 -3.45 -5.85
CA ARG A 211 -18.25 -2.53 -6.81
C ARG A 211 -18.46 -1.08 -6.38
N ILE A 212 -17.39 -0.40 -5.98
CA ILE A 212 -17.43 1.03 -5.64
C ILE A 212 -17.82 1.83 -6.88
N ASN A 213 -18.80 2.73 -6.72
CA ASN A 213 -19.42 3.48 -7.84
C ASN A 213 -19.86 2.58 -9.03
N GLY A 214 -20.29 1.35 -8.74
CA GLY A 214 -20.67 0.38 -9.77
C GLY A 214 -19.50 -0.12 -10.62
N GLY A 215 -18.25 0.09 -10.19
CA GLY A 215 -17.03 -0.26 -10.93
C GLY A 215 -16.48 0.89 -11.79
N ARG A 216 -17.11 2.08 -11.74
CA ARG A 216 -16.63 3.26 -12.47
C ARG A 216 -15.69 4.07 -11.59
N SER A 217 -14.81 4.85 -12.23
CA SER A 217 -13.92 5.77 -11.53
C SER A 217 -14.69 6.76 -10.62
N ILE A 218 -14.18 6.99 -9.42
CA ILE A 218 -14.71 7.96 -8.45
C ILE A 218 -14.12 9.35 -8.62
N ALA A 219 -13.01 9.47 -9.35
CA ALA A 219 -12.29 10.72 -9.56
C ALA A 219 -11.60 10.71 -10.92
N ARG A 220 -11.80 11.77 -11.72
CA ARG A 220 -11.22 11.90 -13.06
C ARG A 220 -10.88 13.35 -13.38
N PHE A 221 -9.97 13.58 -14.30
CA PHE A 221 -9.72 14.89 -14.88
C PHE A 221 -10.62 15.10 -16.10
N SER A 222 -11.35 16.20 -16.15
CA SER A 222 -12.22 16.51 -17.30
C SER A 222 -11.46 17.12 -18.48
N ARG A 223 -10.21 17.54 -18.27
CA ARG A 223 -9.30 18.06 -19.30
C ARG A 223 -7.94 17.36 -19.16
N ALA A 224 -7.35 17.00 -20.30
CA ALA A 224 -6.00 16.45 -20.32
C ALA A 224 -5.01 17.49 -19.78
N ASN A 225 -4.05 17.02 -18.98
CA ASN A 225 -2.97 17.81 -18.40
C ASN A 225 -3.40 19.10 -17.65
N ASP A 226 -4.60 19.11 -17.06
CA ASP A 226 -5.06 20.23 -16.23
C ASP A 226 -5.51 19.73 -14.83
N PRO A 227 -4.70 19.93 -13.79
CA PRO A 227 -5.01 19.46 -12.44
C PRO A 227 -6.27 20.12 -11.84
N ARG A 228 -6.64 21.32 -12.32
CA ARG A 228 -7.83 22.04 -11.84
C ARG A 228 -9.14 21.42 -12.34
N SER A 229 -9.04 20.54 -13.34
CA SER A 229 -10.19 19.85 -13.93
C SER A 229 -10.59 18.57 -13.20
N LEU A 230 -9.98 18.27 -12.04
CA LEU A 230 -10.33 17.14 -11.20
C LEU A 230 -11.80 17.22 -10.75
N VAL A 231 -12.56 16.17 -11.03
CA VAL A 231 -13.96 16.02 -10.62
C VAL A 231 -14.16 14.69 -9.91
N PHE A 232 -14.81 14.73 -8.75
CA PHE A 232 -15.27 13.53 -8.05
C PHE A 232 -16.70 13.16 -8.47
N ALA A 233 -16.98 11.86 -8.53
CA ALA A 233 -18.35 11.37 -8.54
C ALA A 233 -19.05 11.78 -7.23
N LYS A 234 -20.30 12.24 -7.33
CA LYS A 234 -21.05 12.81 -6.20
C LYS A 234 -21.02 11.89 -4.96
N GLY A 235 -20.62 12.45 -3.83
CA GLY A 235 -20.52 11.79 -2.53
C GLY A 235 -19.19 11.08 -2.30
N PHE A 236 -18.34 10.92 -3.32
CA PHE A 236 -17.02 10.32 -3.14
C PHE A 236 -15.95 11.33 -2.74
N GLU A 237 -16.20 12.63 -2.89
CA GLU A 237 -15.27 13.68 -2.46
C GLU A 237 -14.88 13.54 -0.97
N PRO A 238 -13.62 13.87 -0.59
CA PRO A 238 -13.21 13.87 0.81
C PRO A 238 -14.04 14.85 1.65
N TYR A 239 -14.52 14.38 2.81
CA TYR A 239 -15.35 15.19 3.70
C TYR A 239 -14.52 15.94 4.75
N PHE A 240 -13.96 17.10 4.38
CA PHE A 240 -13.05 17.81 5.29
C PHE A 240 -13.69 18.48 6.51
N ARG A 241 -15.01 18.77 6.50
CA ARG A 241 -15.65 19.51 7.63
C ARG A 241 -15.81 18.68 8.90
N GLY A 242 -15.90 17.37 8.78
CA GLY A 242 -16.07 16.46 9.92
C GLY A 242 -15.61 15.03 9.66
N GLY A 243 -15.08 14.75 8.47
CA GLY A 243 -14.63 13.43 8.06
C GLY A 243 -13.14 13.19 8.24
N VAL A 244 -12.41 14.11 8.89
CA VAL A 244 -11.03 13.84 9.33
C VAL A 244 -11.10 12.89 10.53
N LEU A 245 -10.85 11.60 10.27
CA LEU A 245 -10.99 10.56 11.28
C LEU A 245 -9.83 10.61 12.27
N GLU A 246 -8.61 10.74 11.76
CA GLU A 246 -7.40 10.63 12.56
C GLU A 246 -6.24 11.40 11.92
N SER A 247 -5.27 11.79 12.76
CA SER A 247 -3.98 12.26 12.28
C SER A 247 -2.83 11.61 13.03
N SER A 248 -1.70 11.46 12.36
CA SER A 248 -0.48 10.86 12.89
C SER A 248 0.75 11.60 12.36
N ARG A 249 1.90 11.38 13.00
CA ARG A 249 3.18 11.95 12.57
C ARG A 249 4.14 10.83 12.22
N MET A 250 4.93 11.07 11.18
CA MET A 250 6.08 10.25 10.80
C MET A 250 7.26 11.16 10.45
N ARG A 251 8.42 10.55 10.21
CA ARG A 251 9.61 11.27 9.74
C ARG A 251 10.02 10.75 8.37
N SER A 252 10.36 11.65 7.46
CA SER A 252 10.97 11.35 6.18
C SER A 252 12.06 12.36 5.89
N ARG A 253 13.24 11.87 5.49
CA ARG A 253 14.34 12.74 5.04
C ARG A 253 13.98 13.43 3.72
N LEU A 254 13.37 12.70 2.79
CA LEU A 254 12.93 13.19 1.49
C LEU A 254 12.00 14.41 1.61
N TYR A 255 11.15 14.46 2.64
CA TYR A 255 10.19 15.55 2.87
C TYR A 255 10.64 16.54 3.97
N GLY A 256 11.93 16.62 4.26
CA GLY A 256 12.50 17.63 5.17
C GLY A 256 12.18 17.42 6.65
N GLY A 257 11.89 16.18 7.08
CA GLY A 257 11.69 15.83 8.48
C GLY A 257 10.27 15.36 8.79
N THR A 258 9.51 16.13 9.58
CA THR A 258 8.20 15.69 10.07
C THR A 258 7.15 15.76 8.97
N VAL A 259 6.47 14.63 8.72
CA VAL A 259 5.29 14.56 7.86
C VAL A 259 4.07 14.23 8.71
N ARG A 260 3.00 15.01 8.54
CA ARG A 260 1.68 14.73 9.12
C ARG A 260 0.88 13.90 8.14
N ARG A 261 0.23 12.85 8.63
CA ARG A 261 -0.66 12.00 7.84
C ARG A 261 -2.06 12.05 8.40
N PHE A 262 -3.06 12.16 7.53
CA PHE A 262 -4.46 12.32 7.88
C PHE A 262 -5.30 11.30 7.15
N ARG A 263 -6.14 10.58 7.89
CA ARG A 263 -7.11 9.67 7.30
C ARG A 263 -8.45 10.37 7.23
N VAL A 264 -8.97 10.54 6.02
CA VAL A 264 -10.18 11.33 5.75
C VAL A 264 -11.19 10.45 5.05
N ILE A 265 -12.44 10.45 5.53
CA ILE A 265 -13.53 9.70 4.90
C ILE A 265 -14.17 10.51 3.76
N SER A 266 -14.68 9.84 2.74
CA SER A 266 -15.57 10.44 1.72
C SER A 266 -16.92 10.86 2.31
N ALA A 267 -17.61 11.78 1.64
CA ALA A 267 -18.92 12.28 2.04
C ALA A 267 -20.01 11.18 2.14
N ASN A 268 -19.88 10.09 1.38
CA ASN A 268 -20.79 8.94 1.41
C ASN A 268 -20.27 7.77 2.26
N GLU A 269 -19.12 7.93 2.92
CA GLU A 269 -18.49 6.97 3.83
C GLU A 269 -18.07 5.62 3.21
N LYS A 270 -18.12 5.49 1.88
CA LYS A 270 -17.75 4.24 1.19
C LYS A 270 -16.27 4.11 0.90
N VAL A 271 -15.57 5.24 0.78
CA VAL A 271 -14.13 5.31 0.57
C VAL A 271 -13.45 6.21 1.58
N GLN A 272 -12.17 6.00 1.78
CA GLN A 272 -11.28 6.80 2.61
C GLN A 272 -10.03 7.19 1.83
N TYR A 273 -9.41 8.27 2.28
CA TYR A 273 -8.24 8.92 1.70
C TYR A 273 -7.16 9.06 2.75
N LEU A 274 -5.91 9.00 2.31
CA LEU A 274 -4.75 9.22 3.16
C LEU A 274 -3.99 10.44 2.64
N PHE A 275 -4.18 11.58 3.31
CA PHE A 275 -3.48 12.82 3.00
C PHE A 275 -2.17 12.88 3.76
N PHE A 276 -1.17 13.48 3.13
CA PHE A 276 0.15 13.75 3.70
C PHE A 276 0.44 15.23 3.59
N ALA A 277 1.05 15.79 4.64
CA ALA A 277 1.51 17.16 4.68
C ALA A 277 2.92 17.20 5.26
N GLY A 278 3.89 17.47 4.39
CA GLY A 278 5.28 17.77 4.75
C GLY A 278 5.49 19.27 4.93
N GLY A 279 6.75 19.71 4.96
CA GLY A 279 7.08 21.14 5.11
C GLY A 279 6.53 22.00 3.95
N ARG A 280 6.72 21.55 2.70
CA ARG A 280 6.26 22.26 1.48
C ARG A 280 5.15 21.50 0.74
N HIS A 281 5.24 20.17 0.72
CA HIS A 281 4.38 19.30 -0.06
C HIS A 281 3.09 18.91 0.67
N VAL A 282 1.99 18.85 -0.08
CA VAL A 282 0.75 18.19 0.31
C VAL A 282 0.31 17.29 -0.84
N TRP A 283 0.03 16.03 -0.54
CA TRP A 283 -0.44 15.04 -1.51
C TRP A 283 -1.39 14.05 -0.82
N LEU A 284 -1.96 13.14 -1.60
CA LEU A 284 -2.76 12.03 -1.08
C LEU A 284 -2.34 10.72 -1.73
N GLY A 285 -2.47 9.62 -0.99
CA GLY A 285 -2.39 8.29 -1.57
C GLY A 285 -3.70 7.87 -2.21
N HIS A 286 -3.67 6.76 -2.95
CA HIS A 286 -4.82 6.24 -3.67
C HIS A 286 -5.99 5.89 -2.73
N PRO A 287 -7.25 6.21 -3.08
CA PRO A 287 -8.38 5.94 -2.19
C PRO A 287 -8.59 4.45 -1.93
N GLN A 288 -9.06 4.12 -0.73
CA GLN A 288 -9.40 2.75 -0.33
C GLN A 288 -10.88 2.63 0.04
N ALA A 289 -11.48 1.48 -0.27
CA ALA A 289 -12.84 1.17 0.18
C ALA A 289 -12.88 1.03 1.72
N THR A 290 -14.07 1.14 2.31
CA THR A 290 -14.29 0.88 3.75
C THR A 290 -14.70 -0.57 4.05
N THR A 291 -14.53 -1.49 3.11
CA THR A 291 -14.93 -2.91 3.17
C THR A 291 -14.04 -3.77 4.07
N THR A 292 -14.61 -4.58 4.96
CA THR A 292 -13.83 -5.25 6.02
C THR A 292 -13.04 -6.49 5.60
N GLU A 293 -13.20 -6.99 4.36
CA GLU A 293 -12.50 -8.18 3.91
C GLU A 293 -11.05 -7.85 3.49
N LEU A 294 -10.11 -8.65 4.00
CA LEU A 294 -8.70 -8.60 3.64
C LEU A 294 -8.28 -9.91 2.97
N SER A 295 -7.42 -9.82 1.97
CA SER A 295 -6.79 -10.99 1.35
C SER A 295 -5.73 -11.62 2.28
N SER A 296 -5.14 -12.74 1.85
CA SER A 296 -3.97 -13.36 2.50
C SER A 296 -2.72 -12.47 2.53
N TYR A 297 -2.74 -11.36 1.80
CA TYR A 297 -1.71 -10.32 1.77
C TYR A 297 -2.03 -9.16 2.73
N GLY A 298 -3.18 -9.19 3.41
CA GLY A 298 -3.60 -8.13 4.33
C GLY A 298 -4.14 -6.88 3.64
N VAL A 299 -4.16 -6.84 2.31
CA VAL A 299 -4.75 -5.75 1.51
C VAL A 299 -6.25 -5.97 1.32
N ARG A 300 -7.00 -4.88 1.11
CA ARG A 300 -8.44 -4.94 0.83
C ARG A 300 -8.71 -5.68 -0.46
N THR A 301 -9.81 -6.43 -0.53
CA THR A 301 -10.22 -7.16 -1.74
C THR A 301 -11.11 -6.34 -2.69
N VAL A 302 -11.58 -5.17 -2.25
CA VAL A 302 -12.42 -4.29 -3.07
C VAL A 302 -11.61 -3.08 -3.54
N ASP A 303 -11.57 -2.92 -4.85
CA ASP A 303 -10.88 -1.81 -5.52
C ASP A 303 -11.69 -0.51 -5.50
N VAL A 304 -10.97 0.60 -5.54
CA VAL A 304 -11.51 1.93 -5.80
C VAL A 304 -10.80 2.46 -7.02
N HIS A 305 -11.53 2.62 -8.12
CA HIS A 305 -10.97 3.20 -9.33
C HIS A 305 -10.95 4.73 -9.19
N ALA A 306 -9.78 5.34 -9.38
CA ALA A 306 -9.57 6.77 -9.47
C ALA A 306 -8.44 7.01 -10.47
N ASP A 307 -8.43 8.17 -11.13
CA ASP A 307 -7.32 8.57 -11.99
C ASP A 307 -6.03 8.68 -11.16
N GLU A 308 -4.98 7.95 -11.53
CA GLU A 308 -3.73 7.83 -10.76
C GLU A 308 -3.04 9.17 -10.53
N ARG A 309 -3.23 10.13 -11.44
CA ARG A 309 -2.70 11.50 -11.29
C ARG A 309 -3.30 12.25 -10.10
N LEU A 310 -4.35 11.72 -9.47
CA LEU A 310 -4.85 12.19 -8.17
C LEU A 310 -3.85 11.93 -7.03
N SER A 311 -3.03 10.88 -7.15
CA SER A 311 -2.31 10.27 -6.04
C SER A 311 -0.77 10.38 -6.17
N ILE A 312 -0.29 11.36 -6.94
CA ILE A 312 1.14 11.58 -7.17
C ILE A 312 1.79 12.06 -5.86
N PRO A 313 2.83 11.38 -5.33
CA PRO A 313 3.54 11.80 -4.14
C PRO A 313 4.21 13.17 -4.33
N GLY A 314 4.60 13.83 -3.24
CA GLY A 314 5.24 15.15 -3.35
C GLY A 314 6.57 15.13 -4.10
N TYR A 315 7.27 13.99 -4.09
CA TYR A 315 8.41 13.70 -4.96
C TYR A 315 8.16 12.41 -5.71
N GLU A 316 8.29 12.43 -7.03
CA GLU A 316 8.06 11.26 -7.88
C GLU A 316 9.18 11.05 -8.90
N TYR A 317 9.35 9.80 -9.36
CA TYR A 317 10.32 9.42 -10.39
C TYR A 317 10.24 10.33 -11.61
N HIS A 318 11.41 10.86 -11.97
CA HIS A 318 11.62 11.78 -13.09
C HIS A 318 13.10 11.77 -13.47
N PHE A 319 13.52 10.80 -14.28
CA PHE A 319 14.91 10.59 -14.67
C PHE A 319 15.03 10.02 -16.07
N LEU A 320 16.21 10.18 -16.68
CA LEU A 320 16.58 9.49 -17.91
C LEU A 320 17.20 8.14 -17.54
N ASP A 321 16.60 7.05 -18.01
CA ASP A 321 17.12 5.71 -17.82
C ASP A 321 18.19 5.42 -18.88
N ASP A 322 19.45 5.67 -18.51
CA ASP A 322 20.62 5.44 -19.36
C ASP A 322 20.94 3.94 -19.55
N ALA A 323 20.18 3.03 -18.91
CA ALA A 323 20.33 1.58 -19.12
C ALA A 323 19.63 1.09 -20.39
N GLU A 324 18.67 1.86 -20.93
CA GLU A 324 17.99 1.58 -22.19
C GLU A 324 18.74 2.21 -23.40
N ASP A 325 18.64 1.60 -24.58
CA ASP A 325 19.20 2.14 -25.83
C ASP A 325 18.12 2.26 -26.92
N PRO A 326 17.63 3.48 -27.24
CA PRO A 326 18.06 4.77 -26.69
C PRO A 326 17.58 4.98 -25.24
N PRO A 327 18.24 5.85 -24.45
CA PRO A 327 17.81 6.16 -23.09
C PRO A 327 16.34 6.57 -23.02
N GLU A 328 15.57 5.93 -22.15
CA GLU A 328 14.14 6.19 -21.98
C GLU A 328 13.90 7.21 -20.87
N PHE A 329 13.04 8.20 -21.11
CA PHE A 329 12.69 9.16 -20.07
C PHE A 329 11.56 8.64 -19.20
N VAL A 330 11.88 8.25 -17.97
CA VAL A 330 10.93 7.71 -16.99
C VAL A 330 10.34 8.84 -16.16
N THR A 331 9.05 9.11 -16.33
CA THR A 331 8.31 10.09 -15.51
C THR A 331 6.88 9.63 -15.21
N GLN A 332 6.45 9.80 -13.97
CA GLN A 332 5.04 9.69 -13.58
C GLN A 332 4.41 11.06 -13.27
N ILE A 333 5.20 12.14 -13.40
CA ILE A 333 4.71 13.52 -13.26
C ILE A 333 4.15 13.98 -14.61
N PRO A 334 2.91 14.53 -14.65
CA PRO A 334 2.33 15.10 -15.85
C PRO A 334 3.23 16.15 -16.52
N GLU A 335 3.22 16.15 -17.84
CA GLU A 335 4.08 16.98 -18.67
C GLU A 335 3.98 18.47 -18.28
N GLY A 336 5.14 19.11 -18.07
CA GLY A 336 5.22 20.52 -17.69
C GLY A 336 5.01 20.81 -16.19
N PHE A 337 4.83 19.79 -15.36
CA PHE A 337 4.63 19.95 -13.90
C PHE A 337 5.78 19.43 -13.03
N ALA A 338 6.82 18.86 -13.63
CA ALA A 338 8.02 18.48 -12.88
C ALA A 338 8.77 19.72 -12.40
N GLY A 339 8.94 19.84 -11.09
CA GLY A 339 9.78 20.84 -10.44
C GLY A 339 11.24 20.38 -10.34
N PRO A 340 12.04 21.04 -9.47
CA PRO A 340 13.44 20.68 -9.27
C PRO A 340 13.62 19.24 -8.78
N PRO A 341 14.73 18.56 -9.15
CA PRO A 341 15.11 17.29 -8.55
C PRO A 341 15.27 17.38 -7.03
N SER A 342 15.04 16.27 -6.33
CA SER A 342 15.29 16.19 -4.89
C SER A 342 16.79 16.22 -4.60
N GLU A 343 17.18 17.00 -3.58
CA GLU A 343 18.55 17.01 -3.05
C GLU A 343 18.95 15.68 -2.38
N ILE A 344 17.96 14.85 -2.00
CA ILE A 344 18.17 13.57 -1.30
C ILE A 344 18.19 12.39 -2.28
N ASP A 345 17.38 12.46 -3.33
CA ASP A 345 17.24 11.41 -4.35
C ASP A 345 17.07 12.07 -5.73
N PRO A 346 18.17 12.26 -6.47
CA PRO A 346 18.14 12.94 -7.77
C PRO A 346 17.30 12.23 -8.84
N SER A 347 16.93 10.97 -8.65
CA SER A 347 16.02 10.25 -9.56
C SER A 347 14.56 10.72 -9.46
N ARG A 348 14.27 11.66 -8.54
CA ARG A 348 12.93 12.17 -8.26
C ARG A 348 12.85 13.67 -8.40
N ALA A 349 11.76 14.16 -8.96
CA ALA A 349 11.45 15.58 -9.05
C ALA A 349 10.27 15.98 -8.15
N ASP A 350 10.24 17.25 -7.78
CA ASP A 350 9.15 17.87 -7.03
C ASP A 350 7.86 17.88 -7.88
N ALA A 351 6.81 17.22 -7.40
CA ALA A 351 5.50 17.18 -8.06
C ALA A 351 4.50 18.18 -7.46
N SER A 352 4.94 19.07 -6.55
CA SER A 352 4.10 20.14 -6.00
C SER A 352 3.46 21.06 -7.05
N PRO A 353 4.09 21.36 -8.22
CA PRO A 353 3.41 22.18 -9.24
C PRO A 353 2.10 21.55 -9.75
N TRP A 354 2.02 20.21 -9.82
CA TRP A 354 0.77 19.50 -10.11
C TRP A 354 -0.14 19.48 -8.88
N ASN A 355 0.40 19.00 -7.75
CA ASN A 355 -0.39 18.72 -6.55
C ASN A 355 -1.06 19.96 -5.96
N ASP A 356 -0.37 21.11 -5.93
CA ASP A 356 -0.92 22.35 -5.35
C ASP A 356 -2.04 22.97 -6.20
N LEU A 357 -2.18 22.56 -7.46
CA LEU A 357 -3.28 22.98 -8.32
C LEU A 357 -4.51 22.08 -8.21
N LEU A 358 -4.39 20.89 -7.60
CA LEU A 358 -5.52 20.00 -7.39
C LEU A 358 -6.55 20.67 -6.45
N PRO A 359 -7.84 20.79 -6.85
CA PRO A 359 -8.88 21.39 -6.02
C PRO A 359 -8.99 20.75 -4.64
N VAL A 360 -8.78 19.44 -4.55
CA VAL A 360 -8.84 18.67 -3.30
C VAL A 360 -7.68 18.98 -2.35
N VAL A 361 -6.47 19.19 -2.86
CA VAL A 361 -5.29 19.57 -2.07
C VAL A 361 -5.44 20.99 -1.54
N ARG A 362 -5.90 21.92 -2.40
CA ARG A 362 -6.19 23.31 -2.00
C ARG A 362 -7.23 23.37 -0.89
N GLU A 363 -8.32 22.61 -1.03
CA GLU A 363 -9.35 22.56 -0.01
C GLU A 363 -8.86 21.91 1.29
N PHE A 364 -8.02 20.88 1.20
CA PHE A 364 -7.38 20.27 2.37
C PHE A 364 -6.47 21.26 3.11
N ARG A 365 -5.62 22.00 2.38
CA ARG A 365 -4.77 23.07 2.94
C ARG A 365 -5.63 24.10 3.70
N LYS A 366 -6.69 24.58 3.06
CA LYS A 366 -7.61 25.57 3.64
C LYS A 366 -8.35 25.05 4.88
N ARG A 367 -8.97 23.88 4.79
CA ARG A 367 -9.91 23.40 5.81
C ARG A 367 -9.28 22.56 6.93
N VAL A 368 -8.17 21.88 6.65
CA VAL A 368 -7.54 20.97 7.61
C VAL A 368 -6.21 21.52 8.13
N LEU A 369 -5.43 22.18 7.28
CA LEU A 369 -4.15 22.77 7.69
C LEU A 369 -4.26 24.24 8.10
N GLY A 370 -5.35 24.93 7.76
CA GLY A 370 -5.50 26.37 8.00
C GLY A 370 -4.56 27.23 7.15
N GLN A 371 -4.11 26.70 6.00
CA GLN A 371 -3.21 27.37 5.05
C GLN A 371 -4.05 27.91 3.87
N ALA A 372 -3.85 29.18 3.53
CA ALA A 372 -4.58 29.85 2.45
C ALA A 372 -4.10 29.42 1.05
#